data_AF-A0A7S0PZI4-F1
#
_entry.id   AF-A0A7S0PZI4-F1
#
_cell.length_a   1.000
_cell.length_b   1.000
_cell.length_c   1.000
_cell.angle_alpha   90.00
_cell.angle_beta   90.00
_cell.angle_gamma   90.00
#
_symmetry.space_group_name_H-M   'P 1'
#
loop_
_entity.id
_entity.type
_entity.pdbx_description
1 polymer ?
#
loop_
_entity_poly.entity_id
_entity_poly.type
_entity_poly.pdbx_seq_one_letter_code
_entity_poly.pdbx_strand_id
1 'polypeptide(L)'
;GGRPGPGNHVYLVRIKGVDSREQAAELKGATLFVRREMAPALQYDELLVWQLEGLRVAHGVRGEGDGAGPWCEGEQIGRVVGCIPCEELTGNPELGNDLLEIALGEADTPEPDTGLVPY
;
A
#
# COMPACT_ATOMS: atom_id res chain seq x y z
N GLY A 1 18.07 -14.83 5.56
CA GLY A 1 18.09 -15.39 4.19
C GLY A 1 16.93 -16.35 4.05
N GLY A 2 16.43 -16.59 2.84
CA GLY A 2 15.31 -17.50 2.60
C GLY A 2 15.44 -18.26 1.29
N ARG A 3 14.54 -19.23 1.09
CA ARG A 3 14.48 -20.07 -0.12
C ARG A 3 13.06 -20.53 -0.40
N PRO A 4 12.71 -20.84 -1.65
CA PRO A 4 11.46 -21.55 -1.97
C PRO A 4 11.37 -22.87 -1.18
N GLY A 5 10.19 -23.14 -0.65
CA GLY A 5 9.86 -24.37 0.07
C GLY A 5 9.24 -25.44 -0.85
N PRO A 6 9.01 -26.65 -0.33
CA PRO A 6 8.26 -27.68 -1.05
C PRO A 6 6.77 -27.29 -1.11
N GLY A 7 6.24 -27.12 -2.32
CA GLY A 7 4.85 -26.75 -2.59
C GLY A 7 4.72 -25.44 -3.36
N ASN A 8 3.56 -25.18 -3.96
CA ASN A 8 3.26 -23.88 -4.54
C ASN A 8 3.06 -22.86 -3.41
N HIS A 9 3.63 -21.66 -3.58
CA HIS A 9 3.44 -20.51 -2.68
C HIS A 9 4.01 -20.65 -1.25
N VAL A 10 5.05 -21.48 -1.04
CA VAL A 10 5.75 -21.55 0.25
C VAL A 10 7.14 -20.96 0.13
N TYR A 11 7.47 -19.97 0.97
CA TYR A 11 8.80 -19.42 1.10
C TYR A 11 9.33 -19.64 2.53
N LEU A 12 10.51 -20.25 2.64
CA LEU A 12 11.14 -20.57 3.92
C LEU A 12 12.16 -19.50 4.28
N VAL A 13 12.07 -18.95 5.49
CA VAL A 13 13.01 -17.95 6.01
C VAL A 13 13.83 -18.51 7.17
N ARG A 14 15.12 -18.16 7.22
CA ARG A 14 15.98 -18.39 8.39
C ARG A 14 16.09 -17.10 9.20
N ILE A 15 15.64 -17.15 10.44
CA ILE A 15 15.71 -16.06 11.41
C ILE A 15 16.96 -16.26 12.27
N LYS A 16 17.75 -15.20 12.46
CA LYS A 16 18.95 -15.26 13.31
C LYS A 16 18.55 -15.53 14.76
N GLY A 17 19.18 -16.51 15.39
CA GLY A 17 18.89 -16.92 16.77
C GLY A 17 17.73 -17.92 16.91
N VAL A 18 17.15 -18.38 15.80
CA VAL A 18 16.20 -19.50 15.76
C VAL A 18 16.89 -20.68 15.10
N ASP A 19 17.36 -21.62 15.92
CA ASP A 19 18.19 -22.74 15.49
C ASP A 19 17.58 -24.11 15.85
N SER A 20 16.39 -24.13 16.46
CA SER A 20 15.63 -25.35 16.72
C SER A 20 14.21 -25.30 16.16
N ARG A 21 13.59 -26.47 16.01
CA ARG A 21 12.21 -26.63 15.55
C ARG A 21 11.22 -26.03 16.55
N GLU A 22 11.51 -26.18 17.84
CA GLU A 22 10.69 -25.70 18.95
C GLU A 22 10.65 -24.17 18.96
N GLN A 23 11.81 -23.51 18.84
CA GLN A 23 11.89 -22.05 18.74
C GLN A 23 11.14 -21.52 17.51
N ALA A 24 11.23 -22.21 16.37
CA ALA A 24 10.48 -21.83 15.18
C ALA A 24 8.97 -22.00 15.37
N ALA A 25 8.53 -23.02 16.12
CA ALA A 25 7.12 -23.27 16.39
C ALA A 25 6.48 -22.18 17.25
N GLU A 26 7.23 -21.59 18.19
CA GLU A 26 6.77 -20.46 19.01
C GLU A 26 6.46 -19.20 18.18
N LEU A 27 7.09 -19.04 17.02
CA LEU A 27 6.86 -17.92 16.10
C LEU A 27 5.73 -18.18 15.09
N LYS A 28 5.07 -19.35 15.15
CA LYS A 28 4.00 -19.67 14.22
C LYS A 28 2.82 -18.72 14.41
N GLY A 29 2.40 -18.06 13.32
CA GLY A 29 1.31 -17.08 13.35
C GLY A 29 1.74 -15.67 13.76
N ALA A 30 3.03 -15.47 14.06
CA ALA A 30 3.55 -14.13 14.27
C ALA A 30 3.56 -13.32 12.96
N THR A 31 3.28 -12.03 13.06
CA THR A 31 3.39 -11.08 11.95
C THR A 31 4.80 -10.51 11.87
N LEU A 32 5.39 -10.50 10.68
CA LEU A 32 6.67 -9.85 10.42
C LEU A 32 6.43 -8.39 10.05
N PHE A 33 7.11 -7.48 10.74
CA PHE A 33 7.11 -6.06 10.43
C PHE A 33 8.48 -5.65 9.88
N VAL A 34 8.47 -4.78 8.88
CA VAL A 34 9.66 -4.10 8.38
C VAL A 34 9.54 -2.61 8.69
N ARG A 35 10.67 -1.97 8.98
CA ARG A 35 10.67 -0.52 9.20
C ARG A 35 10.52 0.20 7.87
N ARG A 36 9.83 1.35 7.86
CA ARG A 36 9.55 2.11 6.63
C ARG A 36 10.83 2.57 5.92
N GLU A 37 11.87 2.92 6.68
CA GLU A 37 13.17 3.30 6.14
C GLU A 37 13.93 2.14 5.46
N MET A 38 13.47 0.90 5.64
CA MET A 38 13.99 -0.29 4.97
C MET A 38 13.12 -0.73 3.79
N ALA A 39 12.18 0.10 3.34
CA ALA A 39 11.40 -0.17 2.15
C ALA A 39 12.33 -0.43 0.93
N PRO A 40 11.95 -1.34 0.03
CA PRO A 40 12.72 -1.58 -1.18
C PRO A 40 12.77 -0.31 -2.03
N ALA A 41 13.82 -0.20 -2.86
CA ALA A 41 13.85 0.82 -3.89
C ALA A 41 12.74 0.54 -4.91
N LEU A 42 11.93 1.55 -5.19
CA LEU A 42 10.85 1.51 -6.17
C LEU A 42 11.30 2.18 -7.46
N GLN A 43 10.69 1.79 -8.58
CA GLN A 43 10.78 2.56 -9.82
C GLN A 43 10.03 3.90 -9.68
N TYR A 44 10.27 4.81 -10.62
CA TYR A 44 9.75 6.18 -10.55
C TYR A 44 8.21 6.26 -10.46
N ASP A 45 7.53 5.26 -11.02
CA ASP A 45 6.08 5.14 -11.12
C ASP A 45 5.48 4.05 -10.22
N GLU A 46 6.30 3.46 -9.34
CA GLU A 46 5.85 2.43 -8.40
C GLU A 46 5.57 3.04 -7.02
N LEU A 47 4.47 2.62 -6.41
CA LEU A 47 4.05 3.02 -5.07
C LEU A 47 3.71 1.78 -4.25
N LEU A 48 4.07 1.79 -2.98
CA LEU A 48 3.67 0.76 -2.02
C LEU A 48 2.26 1.08 -1.53
N VAL A 49 1.43 0.06 -1.32
CA VAL A 49 0.00 0.21 -0.97
C VAL A 49 -0.21 1.13 0.25
N TRP A 50 0.60 0.98 1.30
CA TRP A 50 0.51 1.83 2.50
C TRP A 50 0.88 3.31 2.27
N GLN A 51 1.50 3.65 1.13
CA GLN A 51 1.72 5.04 0.73
C GLN A 51 0.48 5.64 0.07
N LEU A 52 -0.43 4.80 -0.43
CA LEU A 52 -1.69 5.21 -1.05
C LEU A 52 -2.81 5.31 -0.02
N GLU A 53 -2.83 4.43 0.98
CA GLU A 53 -3.83 4.45 2.05
C GLU A 53 -3.91 5.82 2.75
N GLY A 54 -5.13 6.34 2.86
CA GLY A 54 -5.43 7.64 3.46
C GLY A 54 -5.29 8.83 2.50
N LEU A 55 -4.73 8.68 1.29
CA LEU A 55 -4.67 9.77 0.33
C LEU A 55 -6.07 10.22 -0.12
N ARG A 56 -6.22 11.53 -0.33
CA ARG A 56 -7.45 12.12 -0.87
C ARG A 56 -7.51 11.86 -2.37
N VAL A 57 -8.69 11.46 -2.83
CA VAL A 57 -8.98 11.26 -4.25
C VAL A 57 -9.90 12.36 -4.70
N ALA A 58 -9.55 13.03 -5.79
CA ALA A 58 -10.32 14.09 -6.40
C ALA A 58 -10.36 13.92 -7.92
N HIS A 59 -11.40 14.47 -8.55
CA HIS A 59 -11.45 14.56 -10.01
C HIS A 59 -10.35 15.47 -10.52
N GLY A 60 -9.54 14.99 -11.46
CA GLY A 60 -8.67 15.86 -12.23
C GLY A 60 -9.50 16.70 -13.19
N VAL A 61 -9.36 18.02 -13.15
CA VAL A 61 -9.98 18.93 -14.12
C VAL A 61 -8.86 19.57 -14.92
N ARG A 62 -8.92 19.46 -16.26
CA ARG A 62 -8.04 20.24 -17.14
C ARG A 62 -8.62 21.64 -17.29
N GLY A 63 -7.78 22.67 -17.16
CA GLY A 63 -8.18 24.05 -17.41
C GLY A 63 -8.78 24.22 -18.81
N GLU A 64 -9.78 25.10 -18.96
CA GLU A 64 -10.47 25.34 -20.23
C GLU A 64 -9.48 25.82 -21.31
N GLY A 65 -9.34 25.02 -22.37
CA GLY A 65 -8.48 25.28 -23.53
C GLY A 65 -7.85 24.01 -24.11
N ASP A 66 -8.31 23.59 -25.31
CA ASP A 66 -7.79 22.53 -26.21
C ASP A 66 -7.21 21.23 -25.59
N GLY A 67 -7.55 20.92 -24.33
CA GLY A 67 -7.07 19.73 -23.63
C GLY A 67 -5.58 19.76 -23.27
N ALA A 68 -4.87 20.88 -23.41
CA ALA A 68 -3.43 20.98 -23.15
C ALA A 68 -3.06 21.66 -21.81
N GLY A 69 -4.05 22.10 -21.02
CA GLY A 69 -3.83 22.72 -19.72
C GLY A 69 -3.31 21.75 -18.64
N PRO A 70 -2.64 22.26 -17.60
CA PRO A 70 -2.25 21.45 -16.45
C PRO A 70 -3.48 20.85 -15.76
N TRP A 71 -3.29 19.69 -15.13
CA TRP A 71 -4.31 19.12 -14.26
C TRP A 71 -4.43 19.95 -12.98
N CYS A 72 -5.65 20.36 -12.68
CA CYS A 72 -6.02 20.99 -11.43
C CYS A 72 -6.87 20.01 -10.61
N GLU A 73 -6.78 20.12 -9.29
CA GLU A 73 -7.68 19.41 -8.37
C GLU A 73 -9.10 19.96 -8.54
N GLY A 74 -10.05 19.07 -8.81
CA GLY A 74 -11.48 19.35 -8.91
C GLY A 74 -12.24 18.90 -7.68
N GLU A 75 -13.43 18.33 -7.90
CA GLU A 75 -14.28 17.83 -6.82
C GLU A 75 -13.65 16.63 -6.10
N GLN A 76 -13.65 16.67 -4.77
CA GLN A 76 -13.19 15.56 -3.95
C GLN A 76 -14.17 14.38 -4.01
N ILE A 77 -13.65 13.19 -4.28
CA ILE A 77 -14.39 11.92 -4.35
C ILE A 77 -14.40 11.25 -2.97
N GLY A 78 -13.23 11.17 -2.32
CA GLY A 78 -13.10 10.40 -1.08
C GLY A 78 -11.66 10.20 -0.62
N ARG A 79 -11.43 9.10 0.10
CA ARG A 79 -10.10 8.68 0.56
C ARG A 79 -9.82 7.23 0.17
N VAL A 80 -8.57 6.94 -0.18
CA VAL A 80 -8.11 5.56 -0.39
C VAL A 80 -8.14 4.82 0.95
N VAL A 81 -8.80 3.68 1.01
CA VAL A 81 -8.88 2.82 2.21
C VAL A 81 -8.25 1.45 2.01
N GLY A 82 -7.92 1.10 0.76
CA GLY A 82 -7.36 -0.19 0.42
C GLY A 82 -7.00 -0.29 -1.05
N CYS A 83 -6.44 -1.45 -1.40
CA CYS A 83 -6.08 -1.82 -2.75
C CYS A 83 -6.39 -3.31 -2.92
N ILE A 84 -7.08 -3.67 -3.99
CA ILE A 84 -7.35 -5.05 -4.38
C ILE A 84 -6.37 -5.40 -5.50
N PRO A 85 -5.38 -6.28 -5.25
CA PRO A 85 -4.44 -6.73 -6.27
C PRO A 85 -5.15 -7.43 -7.44
N CYS A 86 -4.62 -7.30 -8.65
CA CYS A 86 -5.17 -7.95 -9.84
C CYS A 86 -5.28 -9.49 -9.69
N GLU A 87 -4.34 -10.10 -8.96
CA GLU A 87 -4.29 -11.53 -8.62
C GLU A 87 -5.56 -12.00 -7.89
N GLU A 88 -6.13 -11.15 -7.03
CA GLU A 88 -7.35 -11.45 -6.29
C GLU A 88 -8.61 -11.34 -7.16
N LEU A 89 -8.57 -10.51 -8.21
CA LEU A 89 -9.70 -10.25 -9.09
C LEU A 89 -9.84 -11.28 -10.20
N THR A 90 -8.74 -11.62 -10.87
CA THR A 90 -8.77 -12.44 -12.09
C THR A 90 -8.27 -13.86 -11.86
N GLY A 91 -7.61 -14.12 -10.72
CA GLY A 91 -6.88 -15.36 -10.48
C GLY A 91 -5.66 -15.53 -11.40
N ASN A 92 -5.32 -14.51 -12.21
CA ASN A 92 -4.18 -14.50 -13.10
C ASN A 92 -3.35 -13.21 -12.91
N PRO A 93 -2.13 -13.28 -12.38
CA PRO A 93 -1.28 -12.10 -12.15
C PRO A 93 -0.94 -11.31 -13.42
N GLU A 94 -1.06 -11.91 -14.60
CA GLU A 94 -0.73 -11.28 -15.88
C GLU A 94 -1.91 -10.54 -16.52
N LEU A 95 -3.11 -10.61 -15.90
CA LEU A 95 -4.32 -10.03 -16.45
C LEU A 95 -4.94 -9.01 -15.49
N GLY A 96 -5.03 -7.77 -15.95
CA GLY A 96 -5.74 -6.69 -15.27
C GLY A 96 -4.81 -5.67 -14.62
N ASN A 97 -5.40 -4.79 -13.82
CA ASN A 97 -4.71 -3.80 -12.99
C ASN A 97 -5.24 -3.93 -11.55
N ASP A 98 -4.46 -3.45 -10.61
CA ASP A 98 -4.91 -3.29 -9.23
C ASP A 98 -6.04 -2.25 -9.16
N LEU A 99 -6.97 -2.44 -8.22
CA LEU A 99 -8.08 -1.53 -7.99
C LEU A 99 -7.93 -0.84 -6.64
N LEU A 100 -8.04 0.49 -6.62
CA LEU A 100 -8.09 1.24 -5.37
C LEU A 100 -9.50 1.22 -4.78
N GLU A 101 -9.60 0.90 -3.51
CA GLU A 101 -10.83 1.02 -2.74
C GLU A 101 -10.95 2.43 -2.18
N ILE A 102 -12.05 3.11 -2.53
CA ILE A 102 -12.29 4.51 -2.16
C ILE A 102 -13.51 4.56 -1.26
N ALA A 103 -13.33 5.04 -0.04
CA ALA A 103 -14.45 5.39 0.84
C ALA A 103 -15.02 6.75 0.39
N LEU A 104 -16.33 6.76 0.10
CA LEU A 104 -17.06 7.94 -0.36
C LEU A 104 -17.58 8.77 0.82
N GLY A 105 -17.32 10.10 0.80
CA GLY A 105 -17.80 11.07 1.81
C GLY A 105 -17.10 11.00 3.19
N GLU A 106 -17.16 12.00 4.07
CA GLU A 106 -17.42 13.45 3.93
C GLU A 106 -16.08 14.20 3.76
N ALA A 107 -16.09 15.40 3.18
CA ALA A 107 -14.94 16.29 3.23
C ALA A 107 -14.45 16.40 4.68
N ASP A 108 -13.19 16.07 4.94
CA ASP A 108 -12.56 16.31 6.24
C ASP A 108 -12.89 17.73 6.69
N THR A 109 -13.70 17.89 7.73
CA THR A 109 -13.44 18.96 8.68
C THR A 109 -11.99 18.80 9.08
N PRO A 110 -11.09 19.77 8.82
CA PRO A 110 -9.72 19.66 9.26
C PRO A 110 -9.76 19.43 10.77
N GLU A 111 -9.22 18.29 11.24
CA GLU A 111 -8.87 18.19 12.65
C GLU A 111 -8.02 19.42 12.97
N PRO A 112 -8.36 20.20 14.01
CA PRO A 112 -7.54 21.33 14.38
C PRO A 112 -6.14 20.78 14.64
N ASP A 113 -5.18 21.35 13.91
CA ASP A 113 -3.75 21.13 14.07
C ASP A 113 -3.43 21.33 15.56
N THR A 114 -3.46 20.22 16.30
CA THR A 114 -3.00 20.17 17.70
C THR A 114 -1.49 20.08 17.59
N GLY A 115 -0.91 21.20 17.17
CA GLY A 115 0.51 21.41 17.07
C GLY A 115 1.16 20.99 18.37
N LEU A 116 1.83 19.85 18.32
CA LEU A 116 2.87 19.48 19.26
C LEU A 116 4.14 19.25 18.44
N VAL A 117 4.82 20.36 18.18
CA VAL A 117 6.27 20.40 17.97
C VAL A 117 6.91 20.75 19.33
N PRO A 118 8.19 20.39 19.57
CA PRO A 118 8.62 19.46 20.60
C PRO A 118 9.25 20.17 21.82
N TYR A 119 9.54 19.39 22.86
CA TYR A 119 10.78 19.54 23.64
C TYR A 119 11.56 18.24 23.58
#